data_AF-A0A9E0TCB3-F1
#
_entry.id   AF-A0A9E0TCB3-F1
#
_cell.length_a   1.000
_cell.length_b   1.000
_cell.length_c   1.000
_cell.angle_alpha   90.00
_cell.angle_beta   90.00
_cell.angle_gamma   90.00
#
_symmetry.space_group_name_H-M   'P 1'
#
loop_
_entity.id
_entity.type
_entity.pdbx_description
1 polymer ?
#
loop_
_entity_poly.entity_id
_entity_poly.type
_entity_poly.pdbx_seq_one_letter_code
_entity_poly.pdbx_strand_id
1 'polypeptide(L)'
;MRGKAAGFTLVEVLVALAIVAIALMAGLQATSALTRNAARQTDVVLAHACAENELVKVRLSRQMPAIGDARVLCEQAGRGYEVAVTVTPTPNPQFRRVDAQVFDEQAPVLRLSTIVGRY
;
A
#
# COMPACT_ATOMS: atom_id res chain seq x y z
N MET A 1 4.36 19.44 64.67
CA MET A 1 4.01 18.00 64.52
C MET A 1 4.70 17.49 63.26
N ARG A 2 5.74 16.66 63.38
CA ARG A 2 6.44 16.08 62.21
C ARG A 2 5.58 14.93 61.68
N GLY A 3 5.02 15.09 60.48
CA GLY A 3 4.33 14.00 59.79
C GLY A 3 5.28 12.83 59.58
N LYS A 4 4.88 11.62 59.97
CA LYS A 4 5.65 10.40 59.67
C LYS A 4 5.82 10.33 58.15
N ALA A 5 7.06 10.30 57.66
CA ALA A 5 7.33 9.98 56.26
C ALA A 5 6.84 8.55 56.02
N ALA A 6 5.80 8.40 55.21
CA ALA A 6 5.36 7.09 54.74
C ALA A 6 6.39 6.58 53.73
N GLY A 7 7.06 5.46 54.03
CA GLY A 7 7.93 4.79 53.08
C GLY A 7 7.12 4.11 51.98
N PHE A 8 7.69 4.05 50.77
CA PHE A 8 7.10 3.32 49.65
C PHE A 8 7.04 1.82 49.98
N THR A 9 5.90 1.19 49.74
CA THR A 9 5.79 -0.27 49.91
C THR A 9 6.33 -1.01 48.68
N LEU A 10 6.81 -2.24 48.86
CA LEU A 10 7.20 -3.11 47.73
C LEU A 10 6.06 -3.29 46.73
N VAL A 11 4.83 -3.39 47.22
CA VAL A 11 3.62 -3.54 46.38
C VAL A 11 3.42 -2.32 45.49
N GLU A 12 3.68 -1.12 46.00
CA GLU A 12 3.51 0.13 45.25
C GLU A 12 4.53 0.25 44.11
N VAL A 13 5.78 -0.13 44.34
CA VAL A 13 6.81 -0.18 43.29
C VAL A 13 6.46 -1.25 42.23
N LEU A 14 5.99 -2.43 42.66
CA LEU A 14 5.57 -3.48 41.74
C LEU A 14 4.38 -3.06 40.87
N VAL A 15 3.38 -2.41 41.46
CA VAL A 15 2.22 -1.88 40.74
C VAL A 15 2.66 -0.78 39.77
N ALA A 16 3.52 0.14 40.18
CA ALA A 16 4.05 1.18 39.31
C ALA A 16 4.81 0.58 38.11
N LEU A 17 5.68 -0.41 38.34
CA LEU A 17 6.39 -1.11 37.28
C LEU A 17 5.44 -1.89 36.35
N ALA A 18 4.38 -2.50 36.88
CA ALA A 18 3.37 -3.18 36.07
C ALA A 18 2.65 -2.20 35.14
N ILE A 19 2.23 -1.03 35.63
CA ILE A 19 1.60 0.01 34.82
C ILE A 19 2.56 0.50 33.73
N VAL A 20 3.82 0.78 34.10
CA VAL A 20 4.85 1.20 33.13
C VAL A 20 5.10 0.13 32.08
N ALA A 21 5.20 -1.14 32.46
CA ALA A 21 5.39 -2.24 31.53
C ALA A 21 4.23 -2.34 30.53
N ILE A 22 2.98 -2.22 30.99
CA ILE A 22 1.79 -2.24 30.13
C ILE A 22 1.80 -1.05 29.16
N ALA A 23 2.09 0.15 29.66
CA ALA A 23 2.17 1.36 28.83
C ALA A 23 3.26 1.24 27.74
N LEU A 24 4.43 0.70 28.09
CA LEU A 24 5.51 0.46 27.13
C LEU A 24 5.13 -0.59 26.09
N MET A 25 4.49 -1.70 26.50
CA MET A 25 4.02 -2.72 25.56
C MET A 25 2.99 -2.16 24.58
N ALA A 26 2.05 -1.34 25.05
CA ALA A 26 1.09 -0.66 24.18
C ALA A 26 1.79 0.30 23.21
N GLY A 27 2.77 1.08 23.69
CA GLY A 27 3.58 1.96 22.86
C GLY A 27 4.33 1.21 21.76
N LEU A 28 5.00 0.11 22.09
CA LEU A 28 5.72 -0.73 21.13
C LEU A 28 4.77 -1.33 20.08
N GLN A 29 3.60 -1.79 20.49
CA GLN A 29 2.57 -2.28 19.57
C GLN A 29 2.14 -1.18 18.58
N ALA A 30 1.88 0.03 19.07
CA ALA A 30 1.51 1.17 18.22
C ALA A 30 2.63 1.54 17.23
N THR A 31 3.88 1.64 17.69
CA THR A 31 5.03 1.91 16.83
C THR A 31 5.20 0.81 15.78
N SER A 32 5.05 -0.47 16.16
CA SER A 32 5.16 -1.58 15.21
C SER A 32 4.09 -1.51 14.12
N ALA A 33 2.88 -1.05 14.45
CA ALA A 33 1.81 -0.86 13.49
C ALA A 33 2.15 0.26 12.50
N LEU A 34 2.71 1.37 12.98
CA LEU A 34 3.18 2.46 12.12
C LEU A 34 4.28 2.01 11.16
N THR A 35 5.26 1.24 11.63
CA THR A 35 6.33 0.70 10.78
C THR A 35 5.78 -0.22 9.69
N ARG A 36 4.83 -1.11 10.03
CA ARG A 36 4.18 -1.99 9.03
C ARG A 36 3.38 -1.19 8.00
N ASN A 37 2.70 -0.14 8.43
CA ASN A 37 1.95 0.74 7.55
C ASN A 37 2.87 1.53 6.60
N ALA A 38 3.99 2.04 7.11
CA ALA A 38 4.99 2.73 6.30
C ALA A 38 5.57 1.83 5.20
N ALA A 39 5.91 0.58 5.54
CA ALA A 39 6.39 -0.39 4.55
C ALA A 39 5.35 -0.65 3.45
N ARG A 40 4.10 -0.91 3.83
CA ARG A 40 2.99 -1.09 2.88
C ARG A 40 2.77 0.15 2.01
N GLN A 41 2.92 1.35 2.57
CA GLN A 41 2.79 2.59 1.82
C GLN A 41 3.84 2.70 0.72
N THR A 42 5.09 2.33 1.00
CA THR A 42 6.15 2.27 -0.02
C THR A 42 5.79 1.29 -1.14
N ASP A 43 5.33 0.08 -0.79
CA ASP A 43 4.93 -0.94 -1.79
C ASP A 43 3.84 -0.42 -2.73
N VAL A 44 2.82 0.24 -2.17
CA VAL A 44 1.70 0.81 -2.93
C VAL A 44 2.18 1.93 -3.85
N VAL A 45 3.06 2.82 -3.40
CA VAL A 45 3.58 3.92 -4.23
C VAL A 45 4.40 3.40 -5.40
N LEU A 46 5.27 2.42 -5.18
CA LEU A 46 6.08 1.81 -6.25
C LEU A 46 5.19 1.06 -7.26
N ALA A 47 4.22 0.28 -6.77
CA ALA A 47 3.23 -0.36 -7.63
C ALA A 47 2.40 0.67 -8.42
N HIS A 48 2.06 1.81 -7.82
CA HIS A 48 1.28 2.85 -8.48
C HIS A 48 2.04 3.42 -9.67
N ALA A 49 3.34 3.69 -9.50
CA ALA A 49 4.21 4.12 -10.60
C ALA A 49 4.22 3.11 -11.76
N CYS A 50 4.26 1.80 -11.48
CA CYS A 50 4.14 0.77 -12.50
C CYS A 50 2.81 0.80 -13.26
N ALA A 51 1.69 0.91 -12.54
CA ALA A 51 0.38 1.01 -13.17
C ALA A 51 0.24 2.26 -14.03
N GLU A 52 0.67 3.42 -13.52
CA GLU A 52 0.65 4.69 -14.25
C GLU A 52 1.51 4.63 -15.50
N ASN A 53 2.72 4.05 -15.43
CA ASN A 53 3.58 3.88 -16.59
C ASN A 53 2.87 3.12 -17.73
N GLU A 54 2.17 2.02 -17.43
CA GLU A 54 1.42 1.28 -18.44
C GLU A 54 0.20 2.04 -18.97
N LEU A 55 -0.56 2.71 -18.10
CA LEU A 55 -1.71 3.52 -18.54
C LEU A 55 -1.28 4.71 -19.40
N VAL A 56 -0.15 5.34 -19.07
CA VAL A 56 0.45 6.43 -19.85
C VAL A 56 0.97 5.91 -21.18
N LYS A 57 1.64 4.75 -21.24
CA LYS A 57 2.04 4.11 -22.51
C LYS A 57 0.83 3.88 -23.43
N VAL A 58 -0.27 3.38 -22.88
CA VAL A 58 -1.52 3.19 -23.65
C VAL A 58 -2.00 4.53 -24.21
N ARG A 59 -2.03 5.60 -23.40
CA ARG A 59 -2.43 6.95 -23.83
C ARG A 59 -1.51 7.52 -24.93
N LEU A 60 -0.20 7.33 -24.79
CA LEU A 60 0.81 7.85 -25.71
C LEU A 60 0.83 7.14 -27.06
N SER A 61 0.29 5.92 -27.14
CA SER A 61 0.23 5.16 -28.40
C SER A 61 -0.64 5.81 -29.48
N ARG A 62 -1.51 6.77 -29.12
CA ARG A 62 -2.45 7.50 -30.01
C ARG A 62 -3.32 6.59 -30.88
N GLN A 63 -3.40 5.31 -30.56
CA GLN A 63 -4.24 4.32 -31.21
C GLN A 63 -5.15 3.68 -30.18
N MET A 64 -6.30 3.20 -30.64
CA MET A 64 -7.25 2.52 -29.76
C MET A 64 -6.61 1.23 -29.23
N PRO A 65 -6.48 1.04 -27.90
CA PRO A 65 -5.79 -0.12 -27.34
C PRO A 65 -6.53 -1.40 -27.69
N ALA A 66 -5.84 -2.42 -28.20
CA ALA A 66 -6.45 -3.70 -28.56
C ALA A 66 -7.17 -4.33 -27.35
N ILE A 67 -8.33 -4.97 -27.59
CA ILE A 67 -9.07 -5.70 -26.55
C ILE A 67 -8.29 -6.97 -26.21
N GLY A 68 -8.18 -7.27 -24.92
CA GLY A 68 -7.47 -8.45 -24.42
C GLY A 68 -6.64 -8.13 -23.18
N ASP A 69 -5.84 -9.12 -22.80
CA ASP A 69 -4.98 -9.06 -21.63
C ASP A 69 -3.52 -9.09 -22.05
N ALA A 70 -2.71 -8.24 -21.43
CA ALA A 70 -1.26 -8.23 -21.57
C ALA A 70 -0.63 -8.23 -20.18
N ARG A 71 0.53 -8.88 -20.05
CA ARG A 71 1.34 -8.82 -18.83
C ARG A 71 2.68 -8.18 -19.13
N VAL A 72 3.09 -7.25 -18.27
CA VAL A 72 4.30 -6.47 -18.43
C VAL A 72 5.08 -6.50 -17.13
N LEU A 73 6.36 -6.83 -17.21
CA LEU A 73 7.26 -6.72 -16.07
C LEU A 73 7.65 -5.25 -15.86
N CYS A 74 7.61 -4.79 -14.62
CA CYS A 74 7.96 -3.44 -14.22
C CYS A 74 8.92 -3.49 -13.04
N GLU A 75 10.11 -2.91 -13.19
CA GLU A 75 11.06 -2.79 -12.09
C GLU A 75 11.00 -1.37 -11.51
N GLN A 76 10.88 -1.25 -10.18
CA GLN A 76 10.92 0.03 -9.45
C GLN A 76 11.78 -0.11 -8.20
N ALA A 77 12.77 0.77 -8.05
CA ALA A 77 13.68 0.78 -6.89
C ALA A 77 14.32 -0.60 -6.60
N GLY A 78 14.66 -1.37 -7.64
CA GLY A 78 15.25 -2.71 -7.51
C GLY A 78 14.24 -3.82 -7.17
N ARG A 79 12.94 -3.52 -7.17
CA ARG A 79 11.85 -4.50 -6.96
C ARG A 79 11.12 -4.79 -8.27
N GLY A 80 10.89 -6.06 -8.56
CA GLY A 80 10.13 -6.49 -9.74
C GLY A 80 8.65 -6.65 -9.44
N TYR A 81 7.81 -6.01 -10.24
CA TYR A 81 6.36 -6.13 -10.25
C TYR A 81 5.88 -6.71 -11.58
N GLU A 82 4.75 -7.41 -11.56
CA GLU A 82 4.02 -7.79 -12.77
C GLU A 82 2.77 -6.91 -12.90
N VAL A 83 2.59 -6.26 -14.05
CA VAL A 83 1.40 -5.47 -14.37
C VAL A 83 0.57 -6.23 -15.39
N ALA A 84 -0.64 -6.64 -15.00
CA ALA A 84 -1.64 -7.15 -15.92
C ALA A 84 -2.51 -5.99 -16.43
N VAL A 85 -2.44 -5.72 -17.73
CA VAL A 85 -3.24 -4.72 -18.43
C VAL A 85 -4.37 -5.43 -19.15
N THR A 86 -5.61 -5.18 -18.71
CA THR A 86 -6.83 -5.74 -19.28
C THR A 86 -7.61 -4.64 -19.98
N VAL A 87 -7.87 -4.82 -21.28
CA VAL A 87 -8.62 -3.88 -22.10
C VAL A 87 -9.98 -4.49 -22.43
N THR A 88 -11.05 -3.84 -21.98
CA THR A 88 -12.43 -4.30 -22.17
C THR A 88 -13.25 -3.31 -23.01
N PRO A 89 -14.17 -3.81 -23.85
CA PRO A 89 -15.10 -2.95 -24.57
C PRO A 89 -16.07 -2.27 -23.60
N THR A 90 -16.57 -1.10 -23.99
CA THR A 90 -17.68 -0.43 -23.30
C THR A 90 -18.88 -0.33 -24.24
N PRO A 91 -20.09 -0.03 -23.73
CA PRO A 91 -21.27 0.17 -24.59
C PRO A 91 -21.07 1.24 -25.68
N ASN A 92 -20.21 2.25 -25.42
CA ASN A 92 -19.83 3.22 -26.44
C ASN A 92 -18.57 2.72 -27.19
N PRO A 93 -18.63 2.44 -28.50
CA PRO A 93 -17.50 1.90 -29.25
C PRO A 93 -16.32 2.88 -29.38
N GLN A 94 -16.53 4.18 -29.07
CA GLN A 94 -15.45 5.17 -29.00
C GLN A 94 -14.61 5.06 -27.73
N PHE A 95 -15.03 4.26 -26.75
CA PHE A 95 -14.36 4.10 -25.46
C PHE A 95 -14.00 2.64 -25.16
N ARG A 96 -12.82 2.45 -24.59
CA ARG A 96 -12.39 1.18 -23.97
C ARG A 96 -12.01 1.43 -22.52
N ARG A 97 -12.36 0.50 -21.64
CA ARG A 97 -11.86 0.51 -20.26
C ARG A 97 -10.53 -0.24 -20.25
N VAL A 98 -9.53 0.37 -19.64
CA VAL A 98 -8.21 -0.22 -19.44
C VAL A 98 -7.98 -0.31 -17.95
N ASP A 99 -7.76 -1.53 -17.47
CA ASP A 99 -7.49 -1.87 -16.09
C ASP A 99 -6.03 -2.30 -15.99
N ALA A 100 -5.22 -1.66 -15.14
CA ALA A 100 -3.85 -2.02 -14.83
C ALA A 100 -3.77 -2.55 -13.39
N GLN A 101 -3.70 -3.88 -13.25
CA GLN A 101 -3.55 -4.57 -11.98
C GLN A 101 -2.07 -4.88 -11.74
N VAL A 102 -1.54 -4.46 -10.59
CA VAL A 102 -0.15 -4.71 -10.21
C VAL A 102 -0.08 -5.84 -9.19
N PHE A 103 0.87 -6.73 -9.41
CA PHE A 103 1.21 -7.86 -8.54
C PHE A 103 2.64 -7.72 -8.05
N ASP A 104 2.82 -8.03 -6.77
CA ASP A 104 4.12 -8.34 -6.17
C ASP A 104 4.15 -9.86 -6.02
N GLU A 105 5.00 -10.51 -6.83
CA GLU A 105 4.98 -11.96 -7.08
C GLU A 105 3.59 -12.47 -7.56
N GLN A 106 2.75 -12.97 -6.64
CA GLN A 106 1.37 -13.39 -6.91
C GLN A 106 0.32 -12.60 -6.12
N ALA A 107 0.75 -11.73 -5.20
CA ALA A 107 -0.14 -10.96 -4.36
C ALA A 107 -0.59 -9.67 -5.10
N PRO A 108 -1.90 -9.42 -5.25
CA PRO A 108 -2.37 -8.16 -5.82
C PRO A 108 -2.07 -7.00 -4.87
N VAL A 109 -1.40 -5.96 -5.37
CA VAL A 109 -1.08 -4.75 -4.58
C VAL A 109 -2.14 -3.69 -4.78
N LEU A 110 -2.40 -3.31 -6.03
CA LEU A 110 -3.40 -2.30 -6.39
C LEU A 110 -3.86 -2.46 -7.84
N ARG A 111 -4.97 -1.79 -8.16
CA ARG A 111 -5.49 -1.68 -9.52
C ARG A 111 -5.85 -0.25 -9.84
N LEU A 112 -5.40 0.23 -10.99
CA LEU A 112 -5.87 1.48 -11.58
C LEU A 112 -6.76 1.18 -12.78
N SER A 113 -7.82 1.95 -12.93
CA SER A 113 -8.78 1.82 -14.02
C SER A 113 -8.95 3.17 -14.70
N THR A 114 -8.89 3.19 -16.03
CA THR A 114 -9.16 4.39 -16.83
C THR A 114 -10.04 4.05 -18.02
N ILE A 115 -10.69 5.07 -18.56
CA ILE A 115 -11.32 5.01 -19.88
C ILE A 115 -10.37 5.68 -20.88
N VAL A 116 -10.16 5.01 -22.01
CA VAL A 116 -9.41 5.54 -23.14
C VAL A 116 -10.38 5.73 -24.29
N GLY A 117 -10.42 6.96 -24.82
CA GLY A 117 -11.19 7.31 -26.00
C GLY A 117 -10.32 7.38 -27.24
N ARG A 118 -10.98 7.41 -28.39
CA ARG A 118 -10.39 8.01 -29.59
C ARG A 118 -10.23 9.51 -29.30
N TYR A 119 -9.10 10.11 -29.69
CA TYR A 119 -8.72 11.55 -29.58
C TYR A 119 -7.97 11.95 -28.31
#